data_AF-A0A1H6IXY4-F1
#
_entry.id   AF-A0A1H6IXY4-F1
#
_cell.length_a   1.000
_cell.length_b   1.000
_cell.length_c   1.000
_cell.angle_alpha   90.00
_cell.angle_beta   90.00
_cell.angle_gamma   90.00
#
_symmetry.space_group_name_H-M   'P 1'
#
loop_
_entity.id
_entity.type
_entity.pdbx_description
1 polymer ?
#
loop_
_entity_poly.entity_id
_entity_poly.type
_entity_poly.pdbx_seq_one_letter_code
_entity_poly.pdbx_strand_id
1 'polypeptide(L)'
;MFGIAGPRQAQARLEVSRHACALFWERGVAQTSGDDIAAAAGLSTRTIWRYFRNKESCVEPVLELSACRFIALAHLWPAELSLAEHMSARMAANPLSEQEIADEVSALRIATMSAEEPALRAAYLMVHDQMESGFVPVVAKRLRLPDDDLTVRLCAAAVTGAFRVIDEDVGRRAILEKEKVTQQEALGLIDRAIRDATNGRLGGPVPT
;
A
#
# COMPACT_ATOMS: atom_id res chain seq x y z
N MET A 1 -5.38 7.71 12.04
CA MET A 1 -6.70 7.18 12.42
C MET A 1 -7.53 7.09 11.16
N PHE A 2 -7.87 5.89 10.69
CA PHE A 2 -8.81 5.71 9.59
C PHE A 2 -10.04 6.56 9.89
N GLY A 3 -10.38 7.51 9.01
CA GLY A 3 -11.64 8.23 9.13
C GLY A 3 -12.75 7.18 9.25
N ILE A 4 -13.53 7.24 10.33
CA ILE A 4 -14.51 6.22 10.70
C ILE A 4 -15.70 6.32 9.74
N ALA A 5 -15.46 6.05 8.47
CA ALA A 5 -16.49 5.80 7.49
C ALA A 5 -17.17 4.49 7.91
N GLY A 6 -18.49 4.50 8.03
CA GLY A 6 -19.23 3.26 8.25
C GLY A 6 -18.90 2.24 7.15
N PRO A 7 -19.02 0.92 7.40
CA PRO A 7 -18.59 -0.12 6.46
C PRO A 7 -19.18 0.04 5.05
N ARG A 8 -20.43 0.52 4.96
CA ARG A 8 -21.08 0.86 3.67
C ARG A 8 -20.42 2.02 2.93
N GLN A 9 -19.96 3.04 3.65
CA GLN A 9 -19.26 4.18 3.06
C GLN A 9 -17.84 3.79 2.62
N ALA A 10 -17.14 2.96 3.40
CA ALA A 10 -15.84 2.43 3.02
C ALA A 10 -15.92 1.61 1.72
N GLN A 11 -16.92 0.73 1.60
CA GLN A 11 -17.15 -0.03 0.37
C GLN A 11 -17.44 0.89 -0.82
N ALA A 12 -18.32 1.88 -0.66
CA ALA A 12 -18.63 2.82 -1.74
C ALA A 12 -17.39 3.62 -2.18
N ARG A 13 -16.53 4.01 -1.24
CA ARG A 13 -15.25 4.68 -1.56
C ARG A 13 -14.31 3.75 -2.32
N LEU A 14 -14.23 2.48 -1.95
CA LEU A 14 -13.40 1.49 -2.63
C LEU A 14 -13.87 1.24 -4.07
N GLU A 15 -15.18 1.13 -4.31
CA GLU A 15 -15.69 0.98 -5.69
C GLU A 15 -15.37 2.20 -6.56
N VAL A 16 -15.58 3.41 -6.05
CA VAL A 16 -15.18 4.64 -6.78
C VAL A 16 -13.68 4.64 -7.05
N SER A 17 -12.87 4.19 -6.10
CA SER A 17 -11.42 4.11 -6.23
C SER A 17 -10.97 3.17 -7.34
N ARG A 18 -11.59 1.99 -7.44
CA ARG A 18 -11.32 1.03 -8.53
C ARG A 18 -11.58 1.66 -9.90
N HIS A 19 -12.70 2.36 -10.07
CA HIS A 19 -13.01 3.08 -11.32
C HIS A 19 -12.00 4.19 -11.62
N ALA A 20 -11.61 4.98 -10.61
CA ALA A 20 -10.62 6.05 -10.78
C ALA A 20 -9.25 5.48 -11.19
N CYS A 21 -8.78 4.42 -10.52
CA CYS A 21 -7.53 3.75 -10.84
C CYS A 21 -7.52 3.19 -12.27
N ALA A 22 -8.63 2.57 -12.71
CA ALA A 22 -8.76 2.07 -14.07
C ALA A 22 -8.69 3.20 -15.11
N LEU A 23 -9.45 4.29 -14.91
CA LEU A 23 -9.45 5.43 -15.82
C LEU A 23 -8.10 6.14 -15.89
N PHE A 24 -7.45 6.34 -14.73
CA PHE A 24 -6.11 6.93 -14.69
C PHE A 24 -5.10 6.08 -15.43
N TRP A 25 -5.16 4.76 -15.26
CA TRP A 25 -4.26 3.85 -15.99
C TRP A 25 -4.53 3.85 -17.51
N GLU A 26 -5.81 3.87 -17.93
CA GLU A 26 -6.19 3.80 -19.34
C GLU A 26 -5.97 5.10 -20.11
N ARG A 27 -6.24 6.26 -19.49
CA ARG A 27 -6.31 7.57 -20.16
C ARG A 27 -5.26 8.56 -19.66
N GLY A 28 -4.60 8.27 -18.55
CA GLY A 28 -3.78 9.22 -17.81
C GLY A 28 -4.58 10.09 -16.84
N VAL A 29 -3.90 10.63 -15.83
CA VAL A 29 -4.51 11.46 -14.77
C VAL A 29 -5.05 12.76 -15.35
N ALA A 30 -4.28 13.42 -16.24
CA ALA A 30 -4.65 14.70 -16.83
C ALA A 30 -5.96 14.64 -17.66
N GLN A 31 -6.16 13.56 -18.42
CA GLN A 31 -7.32 13.41 -19.31
C GLN A 31 -8.57 12.86 -18.59
N THR A 32 -8.43 12.42 -17.35
CA THR A 32 -9.56 11.90 -16.56
C THR A 32 -10.14 13.01 -15.70
N SER A 33 -11.42 13.29 -15.85
CA SER A 33 -12.15 14.26 -15.03
C SER A 33 -12.88 13.59 -13.86
N GLY A 34 -13.33 14.38 -12.88
CA GLY A 34 -14.20 13.87 -11.81
C GLY A 34 -15.56 13.41 -12.33
N ASP A 35 -16.06 14.01 -13.41
CA ASP A 35 -17.31 13.61 -14.05
C ASP A 35 -17.18 12.24 -14.73
N ASP A 36 -16.03 11.94 -15.34
CA ASP A 36 -15.74 10.61 -15.89
C ASP A 36 -15.77 9.54 -14.79
N ILE A 37 -15.13 9.82 -13.65
CA ILE A 37 -15.12 8.90 -12.50
C ILE A 37 -16.54 8.73 -11.95
N ALA A 38 -17.32 9.81 -11.87
CA ALA A 38 -18.70 9.79 -11.40
C ALA A 38 -19.58 8.94 -12.32
N ALA A 39 -19.48 9.14 -13.63
CA ALA A 39 -20.20 8.36 -14.63
C ALA A 39 -19.83 6.88 -14.56
N ALA A 40 -18.53 6.55 -14.44
CA ALA A 40 -18.05 5.18 -14.34
C ALA A 40 -18.56 4.47 -13.07
N ALA A 41 -18.65 5.19 -11.94
CA ALA A 41 -19.14 4.66 -10.68
C ALA A 41 -20.68 4.70 -10.54
N GLY A 42 -21.42 5.22 -11.53
CA GLY A 42 -22.87 5.39 -11.45
C GLY A 42 -23.33 6.40 -10.38
N LEU A 43 -22.50 7.41 -10.09
CA LEU A 43 -22.74 8.43 -9.06
C LEU A 43 -22.80 9.83 -9.66
N SER A 44 -23.34 10.79 -8.90
CA SER A 44 -23.17 12.21 -9.23
C SER A 44 -21.81 12.72 -8.76
N THR A 45 -21.24 13.70 -9.48
CA THR A 45 -19.98 14.34 -9.09
C THR A 45 -20.05 14.95 -7.69
N ARG A 46 -21.21 15.52 -7.33
CA ARG A 46 -21.50 15.99 -5.95
C ARG A 46 -21.35 14.88 -4.91
N THR A 47 -21.72 13.65 -5.25
CA THR A 47 -21.56 12.50 -4.34
C THR A 47 -20.10 12.11 -4.19
N ILE A 48 -19.32 12.11 -5.28
CA ILE A 48 -17.88 11.86 -5.22
C ILE A 48 -17.17 12.89 -4.35
N TRP A 49 -17.43 14.19 -4.53
CA TRP A 49 -16.79 15.24 -3.75
C TRP A 49 -17.21 15.29 -2.27
N ARG A 50 -18.25 14.56 -1.88
CA ARG A 50 -18.55 14.32 -0.46
C ARG A 50 -17.59 13.30 0.17
N TYR A 51 -16.99 12.43 -0.64
CA TYR A 51 -16.09 11.36 -0.19
C TYR A 51 -14.61 11.71 -0.39
N PHE A 52 -14.29 12.51 -1.41
CA PHE A 52 -12.93 12.75 -1.87
C PHE A 52 -12.62 14.24 -1.97
N ARG A 53 -11.36 14.60 -1.71
CA ARG A 53 -10.90 16.01 -1.70
C ARG A 53 -10.74 16.55 -3.11
N ASN A 54 -10.27 15.70 -4.01
CA ASN A 54 -10.04 15.96 -5.44
C ASN A 54 -10.03 14.61 -6.19
N LYS A 55 -9.88 14.64 -7.52
CA LYS A 55 -9.89 13.43 -8.34
C LYS A 55 -8.73 12.49 -8.01
N GLU A 56 -7.56 13.03 -7.66
CA GLU A 56 -6.37 12.24 -7.34
C GLU A 56 -6.56 11.46 -6.04
N SER A 57 -7.21 12.05 -5.03
CA SER A 57 -7.53 11.37 -3.77
C SER A 57 -8.48 10.19 -3.93
N CYS A 58 -9.13 10.03 -5.10
CA CYS A 58 -9.93 8.84 -5.40
C CYS A 58 -9.10 7.55 -5.42
N VAL A 59 -7.78 7.59 -5.60
CA VAL A 59 -6.95 6.37 -5.56
C VAL A 59 -6.64 5.87 -4.14
N GLU A 60 -6.84 6.72 -3.14
CA GLU A 60 -6.46 6.43 -1.75
C GLU A 60 -7.06 5.12 -1.22
N PRO A 61 -8.35 4.80 -1.41
CA PRO A 61 -8.93 3.57 -0.86
C PRO A 61 -8.29 2.27 -1.38
N VAL A 62 -7.88 2.18 -2.65
CA VAL A 62 -7.20 0.99 -3.19
C VAL A 62 -5.79 0.86 -2.58
N LEU A 63 -5.06 1.98 -2.46
CA LEU A 63 -3.75 1.99 -1.81
C LEU A 63 -3.85 1.66 -0.31
N GLU A 64 -4.83 2.25 0.38
CA GLU A 64 -5.14 1.99 1.79
C GLU A 64 -5.47 0.52 2.01
N LEU A 65 -6.23 -0.10 1.11
CA LEU A 65 -6.57 -1.53 1.18
C LEU A 65 -5.31 -2.42 1.06
N SER A 66 -4.43 -2.13 0.11
CA SER A 66 -3.15 -2.84 -0.06
C SER A 66 -2.26 -2.67 1.19
N ALA A 67 -2.10 -1.43 1.68
CA ALA A 67 -1.35 -1.14 2.90
C ALA A 67 -1.94 -1.85 4.14
N CYS A 68 -3.27 -1.83 4.31
CA CYS A 68 -3.95 -2.53 5.40
C CYS A 68 -3.72 -4.03 5.35
N ARG A 69 -3.77 -4.63 4.15
CA ARG A 69 -3.52 -6.06 3.96
C ARG A 69 -2.08 -6.41 4.36
N PHE A 70 -1.11 -5.60 3.95
CA PHE A 70 0.28 -5.79 4.32
C PHE A 70 0.51 -5.65 5.83
N ILE A 71 -0.04 -4.60 6.46
CA ILE A 71 0.06 -4.38 7.91
C ILE A 71 -0.62 -5.53 8.70
N ALA A 72 -1.80 -5.98 8.25
CA ALA A 72 -2.50 -7.10 8.87
C ALA A 72 -1.67 -8.40 8.81
N LEU A 73 -0.97 -8.66 7.70
CA LEU A 73 -0.03 -9.76 7.60
C LEU A 73 1.13 -9.58 8.58
N ALA A 74 1.71 -8.38 8.66
CA ALA A 74 2.83 -8.09 9.55
C ALA A 74 2.47 -8.20 11.04
N HIS A 75 1.23 -7.92 11.44
CA HIS A 75 0.76 -8.14 12.82
C HIS A 75 0.80 -9.60 13.27
N LEU A 76 0.63 -10.52 12.32
CA LEU A 76 0.64 -11.97 12.56
C LEU A 76 2.06 -12.57 12.49
N TRP A 77 3.10 -11.74 12.33
CA TRP A 77 4.47 -12.19 12.10
C TRP A 77 5.09 -12.92 13.32
N PRO A 78 5.39 -14.23 13.21
CA PRO A 78 6.05 -15.01 14.26
C PRO A 78 7.50 -14.56 14.47
N ALA A 79 8.00 -14.62 15.71
CA ALA A 79 9.34 -14.14 16.09
C ALA A 79 10.48 -14.92 15.40
N GLU A 80 10.20 -16.18 15.07
CA GLU A 80 11.16 -17.16 14.58
C GLU A 80 11.41 -17.05 13.06
N LEU A 81 10.53 -16.36 12.33
CA LEU A 81 10.61 -16.23 10.88
C LEU A 81 11.15 -14.86 10.47
N SER A 82 11.84 -14.79 9.33
CA SER A 82 12.01 -13.55 8.59
C SER A 82 10.67 -13.03 8.06
N LEU A 83 10.64 -11.77 7.61
CA LEU A 83 9.41 -11.21 7.05
C LEU A 83 9.06 -11.90 5.73
N ALA A 84 10.06 -12.13 4.87
CA ALA A 84 9.86 -12.83 3.60
C ALA A 84 9.29 -14.25 3.78
N GLU A 85 9.83 -15.03 4.74
CA GLU A 85 9.33 -16.39 5.02
C GLU A 85 7.89 -16.36 5.52
N HIS A 86 7.58 -15.46 6.45
CA HIS A 86 6.22 -15.30 6.97
C HIS A 86 5.23 -14.91 5.87
N MET A 87 5.57 -13.90 5.06
CA MET A 87 4.72 -13.44 3.96
C MET A 87 4.50 -14.54 2.92
N SER A 88 5.56 -15.25 2.52
CA SER A 88 5.48 -16.36 1.58
C SER A 88 4.55 -17.47 2.10
N ALA A 89 4.74 -17.89 3.37
CA ALA A 89 3.91 -18.92 3.99
C ALA A 89 2.43 -18.51 4.09
N ARG A 90 2.15 -17.26 4.47
CA ARG A 90 0.78 -16.74 4.59
C ARG A 90 0.08 -16.63 3.24
N MET A 91 0.78 -16.16 2.21
CA MET A 91 0.21 -16.05 0.86
C MET A 91 -0.08 -17.42 0.26
N ALA A 92 0.77 -18.42 0.51
CA ALA A 92 0.51 -19.80 0.11
C ALA A 92 -0.69 -20.43 0.84
N ALA A 93 -0.85 -20.13 2.14
CA ALA A 93 -1.94 -20.66 2.96
C ALA A 93 -3.28 -19.96 2.71
N ASN A 94 -3.26 -18.69 2.31
CA ASN A 94 -4.45 -17.88 2.07
C ASN A 94 -4.30 -17.10 0.75
N PRO A 95 -4.51 -17.76 -0.41
CA PRO A 95 -4.39 -17.11 -1.70
C PRO A 95 -5.44 -16.01 -1.84
N LEU A 96 -5.05 -14.93 -2.54
CA LEU A 96 -5.93 -13.80 -2.82
C LEU A 96 -7.04 -14.21 -3.81
N SER A 97 -8.23 -13.66 -3.61
CA SER A 97 -9.29 -13.70 -4.60
C SER A 97 -8.94 -12.88 -5.86
N GLU A 98 -9.63 -13.13 -6.98
CA GLU A 98 -9.42 -12.39 -8.23
C GLU A 98 -9.55 -10.87 -8.05
N GLN A 99 -10.52 -10.42 -7.25
CA GLN A 99 -10.71 -9.00 -6.97
C GLN A 99 -9.55 -8.42 -6.15
N GLU A 100 -9.05 -9.17 -5.16
CA GLU A 100 -7.91 -8.73 -4.36
C GLU A 100 -6.63 -8.65 -5.20
N ILE A 101 -6.43 -9.59 -6.13
CA ILE A 101 -5.33 -9.53 -7.11
C ILE A 101 -5.48 -8.28 -7.98
N ALA A 102 -6.69 -7.99 -8.47
CA ALA A 102 -6.95 -6.80 -9.28
C ALA A 102 -6.69 -5.50 -8.51
N ASP A 103 -7.03 -5.46 -7.21
CA ASP A 103 -6.77 -4.33 -6.33
C ASP A 103 -5.25 -4.13 -6.11
N GLU A 104 -4.47 -5.20 -5.90
CA GLU A 104 -3.00 -5.12 -5.77
C GLU A 104 -2.33 -4.65 -7.08
N VAL A 105 -2.78 -5.17 -8.22
CA VAL A 105 -2.30 -4.71 -9.53
C VAL A 105 -2.62 -3.23 -9.75
N SER A 106 -3.81 -2.78 -9.30
CA SER A 106 -4.20 -1.38 -9.38
C SER A 106 -3.33 -0.50 -8.48
N ALA A 107 -3.06 -0.93 -7.25
CA ALA A 107 -2.13 -0.24 -6.34
C ALA A 107 -0.73 -0.10 -6.95
N LEU A 108 -0.20 -1.17 -7.55
CA LEU A 108 1.11 -1.16 -8.21
C LEU A 108 1.16 -0.20 -9.42
N ARG A 109 0.09 -0.18 -10.24
CA ARG A 109 -0.04 0.79 -11.35
C ARG A 109 -0.03 2.22 -10.84
N ILE A 110 -0.78 2.52 -9.78
CA ILE A 110 -0.81 3.84 -9.17
C ILE A 110 0.56 4.23 -8.59
N ALA A 111 1.23 3.31 -7.90
CA ALA A 111 2.60 3.53 -7.40
C ALA A 111 3.54 3.91 -8.55
N THR A 112 3.48 3.16 -9.66
CA THR A 112 4.25 3.41 -10.89
C THR A 112 3.97 4.80 -11.47
N MET A 113 2.71 5.16 -11.64
CA MET A 113 2.31 6.47 -12.19
C MET A 113 2.71 7.63 -11.25
N SER A 114 2.68 7.42 -9.94
CA SER A 114 2.96 8.46 -8.95
C SER A 114 4.39 9.01 -9.03
N ALA A 115 5.33 8.27 -9.62
CA ALA A 115 6.71 8.70 -9.79
C ALA A 115 6.85 9.88 -10.76
N GLU A 116 5.98 9.95 -11.78
CA GLU A 116 6.02 10.96 -12.84
C GLU A 116 4.85 11.96 -12.78
N GLU A 117 3.81 11.68 -11.97
CA GLU A 117 2.60 12.50 -11.84
C GLU A 117 2.53 13.22 -10.47
N PRO A 118 2.96 14.50 -10.37
CA PRO A 118 3.04 15.21 -9.08
C PRO A 118 1.71 15.31 -8.33
N ALA A 119 0.59 15.42 -9.06
CA ALA A 119 -0.74 15.49 -8.46
C ALA A 119 -1.14 14.16 -7.79
N LEU A 120 -0.79 13.04 -8.43
CA LEU A 120 -1.02 11.70 -7.90
C LEU A 120 -0.05 11.36 -6.76
N ARG A 121 1.18 11.88 -6.84
CA ARG A 121 2.22 11.72 -5.81
C ARG A 121 1.76 12.16 -4.43
N ALA A 122 1.00 13.25 -4.33
CA ALA A 122 0.48 13.73 -3.05
C ALA A 122 -0.47 12.72 -2.39
N ALA A 123 -1.45 12.20 -3.14
CA ALA A 123 -2.39 11.19 -2.64
C ALA A 123 -1.66 9.91 -2.21
N TYR A 124 -0.69 9.46 -3.02
CA TYR A 124 0.14 8.30 -2.71
C TYR A 124 0.92 8.48 -1.40
N LEU A 125 1.64 9.60 -1.24
CA LEU A 125 2.42 9.87 -0.02
C LEU A 125 1.54 10.00 1.24
N MET A 126 0.32 10.54 1.11
CA MET A 126 -0.64 10.60 2.23
C MET A 126 -1.07 9.22 2.73
N VAL A 127 -1.13 8.21 1.86
CA VAL A 127 -1.41 6.83 2.27
C VAL A 127 -0.18 6.22 2.97
N HIS A 128 1.03 6.50 2.48
CA HIS A 128 2.25 6.01 3.14
C HIS A 128 2.47 6.63 4.52
N ASP A 129 2.15 7.91 4.71
CA ASP A 129 2.16 8.55 6.03
C ASP A 129 1.21 7.84 7.01
N GLN A 130 0.03 7.44 6.55
CA GLN A 130 -0.91 6.66 7.35
C GLN A 130 -0.41 5.23 7.60
N MET A 131 0.23 4.61 6.60
CA MET A 131 0.84 3.28 6.71
C MET A 131 1.92 3.25 7.80
N GLU A 132 2.73 4.31 7.93
CA GLU A 132 3.75 4.44 8.97
C GLU A 132 3.14 4.29 10.37
N SER A 133 2.02 4.97 10.64
CA SER A 133 1.32 4.84 11.92
C SER A 133 0.85 3.41 12.19
N GLY A 134 0.48 2.66 11.13
CA GLY A 134 0.08 1.26 11.24
C GLY A 134 1.24 0.31 11.55
N PHE A 135 2.47 0.66 11.17
CA PHE A 135 3.66 -0.15 11.48
C PHE A 135 4.17 0.01 12.90
N VAL A 136 3.90 1.13 13.56
CA VAL A 136 4.33 1.38 14.96
C VAL A 136 4.08 0.18 15.88
N PRO A 137 2.84 -0.36 16.02
CA PRO A 137 2.59 -1.50 16.90
C PRO A 137 3.27 -2.80 16.44
N VAL A 138 3.48 -2.98 15.13
CA VAL A 138 4.21 -4.14 14.58
C VAL A 138 5.67 -4.08 15.01
N VAL A 139 6.29 -2.92 14.83
CA VAL A 139 7.70 -2.67 15.16
C VAL A 139 7.92 -2.72 16.67
N ALA A 140 7.05 -2.10 17.46
CA ALA A 140 7.11 -2.11 18.92
C ALA A 140 7.11 -3.54 19.47
N LYS A 141 6.16 -4.37 19.00
CA LYS A 141 6.09 -5.80 19.34
C LYS A 141 7.38 -6.54 18.96
N ARG A 142 7.93 -6.26 17.77
CA ARG A 142 9.14 -6.93 17.27
C ARG A 142 10.39 -6.59 18.07
N LEU A 143 10.49 -5.33 18.50
CA LEU A 143 11.63 -4.82 19.27
C LEU A 143 11.45 -4.98 20.80
N ARG A 144 10.26 -5.37 21.26
CA ARG A 144 9.87 -5.40 22.68
C ARG A 144 10.05 -4.04 23.37
N LEU A 145 9.66 -2.98 22.66
CA LEU A 145 9.73 -1.60 23.12
C LEU A 145 8.33 -0.97 23.17
N PRO A 146 8.11 0.11 23.94
CA PRO A 146 6.88 0.89 23.90
C PRO A 146 6.62 1.53 22.53
N ASP A 147 5.34 1.69 22.16
CA ASP A 147 4.92 2.29 20.88
C ASP A 147 5.40 3.74 20.70
N ASP A 148 5.60 4.49 21.80
CA ASP A 148 6.08 5.87 21.79
C ASP A 148 7.61 6.01 21.81
N ASP A 149 8.34 4.89 21.87
CA ASP A 149 9.80 4.89 21.81
C ASP A 149 10.30 5.47 20.46
N LEU A 150 11.29 6.36 20.53
CA LEU A 150 11.85 7.01 19.35
C LEU A 150 12.41 5.98 18.35
N THR A 151 13.00 4.89 18.82
CA THR A 151 13.53 3.80 17.98
C THR A 151 12.43 3.12 17.19
N VAL A 152 11.28 2.88 17.83
CA VAL A 152 10.10 2.29 17.17
C VAL A 152 9.61 3.20 16.06
N ARG A 153 9.45 4.49 16.35
CA ARG A 153 9.00 5.48 15.37
C ARG A 153 9.98 5.62 14.19
N LEU A 154 11.29 5.68 14.47
CA LEU A 154 12.32 5.73 13.43
C LEU A 154 12.32 4.47 12.56
N CYS A 155 12.16 3.29 13.17
CA CYS A 155 12.10 2.03 12.43
C CYS A 155 10.80 1.93 11.59
N ALA A 156 9.65 2.40 12.10
CA ALA A 156 8.40 2.44 11.34
C ALA A 156 8.54 3.36 10.11
N ALA A 157 9.10 4.56 10.28
CA ALA A 157 9.37 5.47 9.16
C ALA A 157 10.34 4.85 8.14
N ALA A 158 11.40 4.20 8.61
CA ALA A 158 12.37 3.51 7.75
C ALA A 158 11.73 2.36 6.95
N VAL A 159 10.87 1.55 7.59
CA VAL A 159 10.13 0.45 6.93
C VAL A 159 9.18 1.00 5.87
N THR A 160 8.40 2.04 6.18
CA THR A 160 7.51 2.70 5.22
C THR A 160 8.29 3.23 4.02
N GLY A 161 9.43 3.88 4.26
CA GLY A 161 10.32 4.38 3.22
C GLY A 161 10.89 3.27 2.33
N ALA A 162 11.36 2.18 2.94
CA ALA A 162 11.85 1.01 2.22
C ALA A 162 10.75 0.38 1.36
N PHE A 163 9.57 0.15 1.92
CA PHE A 163 8.42 -0.41 1.22
C PHE A 163 8.04 0.46 0.01
N ARG A 164 7.90 1.78 0.21
CA ARG A 164 7.58 2.74 -0.86
C ARG A 164 8.58 2.68 -2.01
N VAL A 165 9.88 2.65 -1.71
CA VAL A 165 10.94 2.58 -2.75
C VAL A 165 10.88 1.26 -3.52
N ILE A 166 10.63 0.14 -2.83
CA ILE A 166 10.52 -1.16 -3.50
C ILE A 166 9.25 -1.24 -4.35
N ASP A 167 8.11 -0.74 -3.88
CA ASP A 167 6.87 -0.69 -4.67
C ASP A 167 7.04 0.13 -5.95
N GLU A 168 7.69 1.29 -5.86
CA GLU A 168 8.02 2.15 -7.00
C GLU A 168 8.94 1.41 -8.01
N ASP A 169 9.98 0.72 -7.52
CA ASP A 169 10.93 -0.03 -8.35
C ASP A 169 10.31 -1.26 -9.02
N VAL A 170 9.60 -2.09 -8.25
CA VAL A 170 8.88 -3.26 -8.74
C VAL A 170 7.81 -2.84 -9.75
N GLY A 171 7.10 -1.74 -9.47
CA GLY A 171 6.12 -1.16 -10.38
C GLY A 171 6.75 -0.79 -11.72
N ARG A 172 7.84 -0.01 -11.70
CA ARG A 172 8.60 0.35 -12.90
C ARG A 172 9.02 -0.89 -13.72
N ARG A 173 9.65 -1.87 -13.06
CA ARG A 173 10.16 -3.09 -13.72
C ARG A 173 9.04 -3.95 -14.32
N ALA A 174 7.99 -4.20 -13.55
CA ALA A 174 6.91 -5.08 -13.97
C ALA A 174 5.95 -4.42 -14.98
N ILE A 175 5.67 -3.13 -14.82
CA ILE A 175 4.64 -2.42 -15.60
C ILE A 175 5.23 -1.71 -16.83
N LEU A 176 6.31 -0.94 -16.65
CA LEU A 176 6.89 -0.15 -17.75
C LEU A 176 7.87 -0.98 -18.57
N GLU A 177 8.73 -1.77 -17.90
CA GLU A 177 9.78 -2.56 -18.55
C GLU A 177 9.32 -3.98 -18.92
N LYS A 178 8.13 -4.38 -18.45
CA LYS A 178 7.52 -5.70 -18.70
C LYS A 178 8.42 -6.86 -18.27
N GLU A 179 9.26 -6.64 -17.27
CA GLU A 179 10.08 -7.68 -16.67
C GLU A 179 9.19 -8.63 -15.86
N LYS A 180 9.55 -9.92 -15.89
CA LYS A 180 8.92 -10.91 -14.99
C LYS A 180 9.54 -10.79 -13.61
N VAL A 181 8.99 -9.91 -12.77
CA VAL A 181 9.31 -9.88 -11.35
C VAL A 181 8.50 -10.96 -10.65
N THR A 182 9.17 -11.96 -10.08
CA THR A 182 8.47 -13.01 -9.33
C THR A 182 8.07 -12.51 -7.95
N GLN A 183 7.01 -13.09 -7.39
CA GLN A 183 6.59 -12.80 -6.01
C GLN A 183 7.71 -13.02 -4.99
N GLN A 184 8.48 -14.10 -5.15
CA GLN A 184 9.60 -14.43 -4.27
C GLN A 184 10.71 -13.38 -4.35
N GLU A 185 10.99 -12.87 -5.55
CA GLU A 185 11.95 -11.79 -5.76
C GLU A 185 11.49 -10.50 -5.09
N ALA A 186 10.23 -10.09 -5.29
CA ALA A 186 9.67 -8.89 -4.66
C ALA A 186 9.72 -8.98 -3.12
N LEU A 187 9.31 -10.12 -2.54
CA LEU A 187 9.40 -10.34 -1.09
C LEU A 187 10.84 -10.31 -0.57
N GLY A 188 11.79 -10.88 -1.33
CA GLY A 188 13.21 -10.83 -0.99
C GLY A 188 13.78 -9.41 -1.03
N LEU A 189 13.35 -8.57 -1.97
CA LEU A 189 13.72 -7.16 -2.04
C LEU A 189 13.17 -6.38 -0.83
N ILE A 190 11.91 -6.59 -0.46
CA ILE A 190 11.29 -5.96 0.72
C ILE A 190 12.03 -6.35 2.00
N ASP A 191 12.31 -7.64 2.22
CA ASP A 191 13.01 -8.11 3.42
C ASP A 191 14.42 -7.52 3.53
N ARG A 192 15.18 -7.51 2.41
CA ARG A 192 16.49 -6.88 2.35
C ARG A 192 16.42 -5.39 2.64
N ALA A 193 15.52 -4.67 1.99
CA ALA A 193 15.40 -3.22 2.13
C ALA A 193 15.03 -2.82 3.57
N ILE A 194 14.12 -3.56 4.21
CA ILE A 194 13.74 -3.35 5.61
C ILE A 194 14.93 -3.63 6.54
N ARG A 195 15.66 -4.72 6.29
CA ARG A 195 16.85 -5.06 7.08
C ARG A 195 17.92 -3.98 6.99
N ASP A 196 18.22 -3.51 5.79
CA ASP A 196 19.25 -2.49 5.55
C ASP A 196 18.81 -1.13 6.14
N ALA A 197 17.56 -0.72 5.92
CA ALA A 197 17.01 0.55 6.40
C ALA A 197 16.93 0.64 7.93
N THR A 198 16.85 -0.50 8.63
CA THR A 198 16.72 -0.56 10.09
C THR A 198 18.03 -0.95 10.78
N ASN A 199 19.12 -1.04 10.02
CA ASN A 199 20.44 -1.50 10.48
C ASN A 199 20.36 -2.87 11.18
N GLY A 200 19.65 -3.80 10.54
CA GLY A 200 19.47 -5.19 10.98
C GLY A 200 18.46 -5.41 12.10
N ARG A 201 17.80 -4.36 12.61
CA ARG A 201 16.83 -4.47 13.72
C ARG A 201 15.55 -5.19 13.31
N LEU A 202 15.16 -5.08 12.04
CA LEU A 202 13.98 -5.74 11.47
C LEU A 202 14.38 -6.59 10.27
N GLY A 203 13.52 -7.53 9.86
CA GLY A 203 13.71 -8.44 8.73
C GLY A 203 14.32 -9.81 9.06
N GLY A 204 15.00 -9.95 10.21
CA GLY A 204 15.53 -11.26 10.67
C GLY A 204 14.65 -11.97 11.70
N PRO A 205 14.92 -13.27 11.98
CA PRO A 205 14.48 -13.90 13.22
C PRO A 205 14.95 -13.08 14.42
N VAL A 206 14.10 -12.92 15.43
CA VAL A 206 14.51 -12.27 16.69
C VAL A 206 15.27 -13.31 17.51
N PRO A 207 16.54 -13.07 17.91
CA PRO A 207 17.24 -13.98 18.81
C PRO A 207 16.42 -14.15 20.10
N THR A 208 16.21 -15.41 20.51
CA THR A 208 15.56 -15.76 21.78
C THR A 208 16.36 -15.27 22.97
#